data_AF-A0A1Q6Q6L1-F1
#
_entry.id   AF-A0A1Q6Q6L1-F1
#
_cell.length_a   1.000
_cell.length_b   1.000
_cell.length_c   1.000
_cell.angle_alpha   90.00
_cell.angle_beta   90.00
_cell.angle_gamma   90.00
#
_symmetry.space_group_name_H-M   'P 1'
#
loop_
_entity.id
_entity.type
_entity.pdbx_description
1 polymer ?
#
loop_
_entity_poly.entity_id
_entity_poly.type
_entity_poly.pdbx_seq_one_letter_code
_entity_poly.pdbx_strand_id
1 'polypeptide(L)'
;MNRNEYCDRVLAQVGRLTTDEANDLRNELAGHIEDHAEALVEHGYTEEDAAARAVELMGDPEETGKALREQYRHFWLVIVQRIAIFVTVIACVQGFFMLPMLSGVYESIRERVSPAVNSISWEELDGAADLHERILVGDDIVQLNRIEYGVREGERQAVLWVSSYDRIPGRKVYERLIETMLLQSERGETMYGEDSIRYSSCWGSSGSLYVHSGQHTVPLEVGDTYVTFVYDRFGERIETRIELPEGGTQP
;
A
#
# COMPACT_ATOMS: atom_id res chain seq x y z
N MET A 1 49.57 -39.27 -17.37
CA MET A 1 48.48 -38.28 -17.45
C MET A 1 49.09 -37.01 -18.00
N ASN A 2 48.50 -36.43 -19.03
CA ASN A 2 48.99 -35.17 -19.59
C ASN A 2 48.39 -33.95 -18.85
N ARG A 3 48.94 -32.75 -19.10
CA ARG A 3 48.50 -31.49 -18.47
C ARG A 3 46.99 -31.23 -18.62
N ASN A 4 46.45 -31.47 -19.82
CA ASN A 4 45.04 -31.18 -20.10
C ASN A 4 44.13 -32.14 -19.33
N GLU A 5 44.48 -33.43 -19.29
CA GLU A 5 43.76 -34.44 -18.50
C GLU A 5 43.79 -34.11 -17.00
N TYR A 6 44.91 -33.62 -16.47
CA TYR A 6 44.99 -33.16 -15.08
C TYR A 6 44.03 -32.00 -14.82
N CYS A 7 44.08 -30.95 -15.64
CA CYS A 7 43.21 -29.78 -15.50
C CYS A 7 41.73 -30.14 -15.61
N ASP A 8 41.36 -31.01 -16.56
CA ASP A 8 39.98 -31.48 -16.73
C ASP A 8 39.48 -32.23 -15.50
N ARG A 9 40.32 -33.07 -14.89
CA ARG A 9 39.97 -33.82 -13.68
C ARG A 9 39.83 -32.91 -12.45
N VAL A 10 40.67 -31.90 -12.29
CA VAL A 10 40.54 -30.90 -11.21
C VAL A 10 39.24 -30.13 -11.38
N LEU A 11 38.99 -29.56 -12.57
CA LEU A 11 37.80 -28.75 -12.86
C LEU A 11 36.50 -29.55 -12.66
N ALA A 12 36.49 -30.83 -13.02
CA ALA A 12 35.35 -31.72 -12.81
C ALA A 12 34.96 -31.85 -11.32
N GLN A 13 35.92 -31.69 -10.39
CA GLN A 13 35.63 -31.74 -8.95
C GLN A 13 35.20 -30.38 -8.37
N VAL A 14 35.71 -29.25 -8.88
CA VAL A 14 35.39 -27.91 -8.35
C VAL A 14 33.90 -27.57 -8.49
N GLY A 15 33.26 -28.04 -9.56
CA GLY A 15 31.81 -27.90 -9.73
C GLY A 15 31.40 -26.52 -10.24
N ARG A 16 30.55 -25.78 -9.49
CA ARG A 16 29.81 -24.56 -9.93
C ARG A 16 30.73 -23.37 -10.26
N LEU A 17 31.47 -23.47 -11.36
CA LEU A 17 32.20 -22.38 -11.99
C LEU A 17 31.40 -21.91 -13.20
N THR A 18 31.37 -20.60 -13.43
CA THR A 18 30.97 -20.06 -14.74
C THR A 18 32.00 -20.46 -15.81
N THR A 19 31.62 -20.33 -17.08
CA THR A 19 32.54 -20.67 -18.20
C THR A 19 33.84 -19.87 -18.13
N ASP A 20 33.77 -18.59 -17.78
CA ASP A 20 34.94 -17.72 -17.67
C ASP A 20 35.83 -18.13 -16.49
N GLU A 21 35.24 -18.36 -15.30
CA GLU A 21 35.98 -18.83 -14.13
C GLU A 21 36.64 -20.21 -14.35
N ALA A 22 35.99 -21.11 -15.10
CA ALA A 22 36.56 -22.40 -15.45
C ALA A 22 37.73 -22.27 -16.43
N ASN A 23 37.68 -21.31 -17.36
CA ASN A 23 38.77 -21.03 -18.29
C ASN A 23 39.94 -20.35 -17.58
N ASP A 24 39.67 -19.40 -16.69
CA ASP A 24 40.70 -18.73 -15.90
C ASP A 24 41.44 -19.74 -15.00
N LEU A 25 40.69 -20.57 -14.26
CA LEU A 25 41.28 -21.61 -13.42
C LEU A 25 42.06 -22.65 -14.24
N ARG A 26 41.58 -23.00 -15.44
CA ARG A 26 42.32 -23.87 -16.36
C ARG A 26 43.64 -23.25 -16.78
N ASN A 27 43.64 -21.98 -17.14
CA ASN A 27 44.84 -21.26 -17.59
C ASN A 27 45.85 -21.12 -16.44
N GLU A 28 45.39 -20.84 -15.23
CA GLU A 28 46.24 -20.78 -14.03
C GLU A 28 46.90 -22.13 -13.73
N LEU A 29 46.12 -23.22 -13.73
CA LEU A 29 46.64 -24.59 -13.52
C LEU A 29 47.62 -25.01 -14.62
N ALA A 30 47.29 -24.70 -15.88
CA ALA A 30 48.14 -25.04 -17.02
C ALA A 30 49.45 -24.27 -17.00
N GLY A 31 49.41 -22.98 -16.62
CA GLY A 31 50.59 -22.14 -16.42
C GLY A 31 51.48 -22.64 -15.29
N HIS A 32 50.90 -23.00 -14.13
CA HIS A 32 51.68 -23.53 -13.01
C HIS A 32 52.39 -24.86 -13.34
N ILE A 33 51.75 -25.72 -14.13
CA ILE A 33 52.38 -26.97 -14.64
C ILE A 33 53.50 -26.64 -15.63
N GLU A 34 53.33 -25.61 -16.45
CA GLU A 34 54.32 -25.17 -17.43
C GLU A 34 55.55 -24.58 -16.74
N ASP A 35 55.36 -23.75 -15.71
CA ASP A 35 56.46 -23.21 -14.88
C ASP A 35 57.29 -24.33 -14.22
N HIS A 36 56.62 -25.39 -13.73
CA HIS A 36 57.30 -26.57 -13.19
C HIS A 36 58.06 -27.36 -14.26
N ALA A 37 57.50 -27.48 -15.46
CA ALA A 37 58.17 -28.16 -16.56
C ALA A 37 59.40 -27.37 -17.03
N GLU A 38 59.29 -26.05 -17.18
CA GLU A 38 60.41 -25.18 -17.57
C GLU A 38 61.55 -25.25 -16.55
N ALA A 39 61.24 -25.19 -15.26
CA ALA A 39 62.23 -25.34 -14.20
C ALA A 39 62.97 -26.70 -14.27
N LEU A 40 62.28 -27.78 -14.64
CA LEU A 40 62.90 -29.10 -14.80
C LEU A 40 63.76 -29.19 -16.07
N VAL A 41 63.35 -28.55 -17.16
CA VAL A 41 64.17 -28.47 -18.39
C VAL A 41 65.48 -27.73 -18.11
N GLU A 42 65.44 -26.63 -17.37
CA GLU A 42 66.65 -25.90 -16.95
C GLU A 42 67.61 -26.77 -16.10
N HIS A 43 67.08 -27.79 -15.41
CA HIS A 43 67.86 -28.77 -14.64
C HIS A 43 68.34 -29.98 -15.46
N GLY A 44 68.21 -29.93 -16.78
CA GLY A 44 68.76 -30.93 -17.70
C GLY A 44 67.84 -32.12 -17.99
N TYR A 45 66.55 -32.02 -17.64
CA TYR A 45 65.55 -32.99 -18.10
C TYR A 45 65.14 -32.71 -19.55
N THR A 46 64.72 -33.76 -20.26
CA THR A 46 64.09 -33.57 -21.58
C THR A 46 62.72 -32.91 -21.41
N GLU A 47 62.24 -32.19 -22.42
CA GLU A 47 60.93 -31.51 -22.37
C GLU A 47 59.78 -32.48 -22.07
N GLU A 48 59.81 -33.69 -22.63
CA GLU A 48 58.80 -34.72 -22.39
C GLU A 48 58.84 -35.24 -20.95
N ASP A 49 60.03 -35.54 -20.42
CA ASP A 49 60.20 -36.01 -19.04
C ASP A 49 59.84 -34.90 -18.03
N ALA A 50 60.21 -33.66 -18.33
CA ALA A 50 59.91 -32.49 -17.52
C ALA A 50 58.39 -32.25 -17.43
N ALA A 51 57.67 -32.31 -18.55
CA ALA A 51 56.22 -32.16 -18.57
C ALA A 51 55.50 -33.29 -17.80
N ALA A 52 55.95 -34.53 -17.96
CA ALA A 52 55.39 -35.67 -17.23
C ALA A 52 55.62 -35.54 -15.72
N ARG A 53 56.82 -35.10 -15.32
CA ARG A 53 57.20 -34.93 -13.92
C ARG A 53 56.54 -33.70 -13.27
N ALA A 54 56.33 -32.64 -14.03
CA ALA A 54 55.60 -31.46 -13.59
C ALA A 54 54.14 -31.78 -13.21
N VAL A 55 53.46 -32.62 -14.03
CA VAL A 55 52.11 -33.10 -13.69
C VAL A 55 52.12 -34.00 -12.44
N GLU A 56 53.16 -34.83 -12.26
CA GLU A 56 53.30 -35.67 -11.07
C GLU A 56 53.50 -34.85 -9.79
N LEU A 57 54.24 -33.73 -9.88
CA LEU A 57 54.46 -32.80 -8.75
C LEU A 57 53.18 -32.10 -8.30
N MET A 58 52.18 -31.96 -9.17
CA MET A 58 50.88 -31.37 -8.81
C MET A 58 50.04 -32.27 -7.88
N GLY A 59 50.36 -33.56 -7.78
CA GLY A 59 49.67 -34.51 -6.90
C GLY A 59 48.38 -35.10 -7.48
N ASP A 60 47.44 -35.48 -6.61
CA ASP A 60 46.16 -36.05 -7.03
C ASP A 60 45.18 -34.94 -7.46
N PRO A 61 44.77 -34.88 -8.75
CA PRO A 61 43.83 -33.86 -9.22
C PRO A 61 42.48 -33.87 -8.49
N GLU A 62 42.06 -35.03 -7.95
CA GLU A 62 40.77 -35.12 -7.25
C GLU A 62 40.80 -34.47 -5.86
N GLU A 63 41.91 -34.58 -5.14
CA GLU A 63 42.09 -33.93 -3.84
C GLU A 63 42.19 -32.41 -4.01
N THR A 64 42.99 -31.95 -4.97
CA THR A 64 43.11 -30.52 -5.32
C THR A 64 41.75 -29.93 -5.66
N GLY A 65 40.99 -30.59 -6.53
CA GLY A 65 39.68 -30.10 -6.95
C GLY A 65 38.63 -30.12 -5.82
N LYS A 66 38.68 -31.08 -4.89
CA LYS A 66 37.81 -31.09 -3.69
C LYS A 66 38.15 -29.95 -2.74
N ALA A 67 39.43 -29.65 -2.52
CA ALA A 67 39.88 -28.55 -1.67
C ALA A 67 39.42 -27.19 -2.25
N LEU A 68 39.60 -27.00 -3.57
CA LEU A 68 39.11 -25.81 -4.28
C LEU A 68 37.58 -25.69 -4.17
N ARG A 69 36.83 -26.78 -4.40
CA ARG A 69 35.36 -26.80 -4.26
C ARG A 69 34.90 -26.29 -2.89
N GLU A 70 35.59 -26.70 -1.82
CA GLU A 70 35.22 -26.30 -0.46
C GLU A 70 35.35 -24.78 -0.28
N GLN A 71 36.42 -24.18 -0.78
CA GLN A 71 36.61 -22.72 -0.73
C GLN A 71 35.54 -21.96 -1.52
N TYR A 72 35.25 -22.37 -2.77
CA TYR A 72 34.23 -21.73 -3.60
C TYR A 72 32.81 -21.87 -3.02
N ARG A 73 32.48 -23.00 -2.39
CA ARG A 73 31.15 -23.26 -1.80
C ARG A 73 30.78 -22.26 -0.69
N HIS A 74 31.73 -21.93 0.19
CA HIS A 74 31.46 -21.04 1.32
C HIS A 74 31.24 -19.59 0.89
N PHE A 75 31.99 -19.13 -0.12
CA PHE A 75 31.85 -17.78 -0.66
C PHE A 75 30.47 -17.54 -1.28
N TRP A 76 29.95 -18.50 -2.06
CA TRP A 76 28.64 -18.39 -2.71
C TRP A 76 27.50 -18.28 -1.69
N LEU A 77 27.55 -19.04 -0.59
CA LEU A 77 26.53 -18.98 0.46
C LEU A 77 26.47 -17.61 1.14
N VAL A 78 27.62 -16.96 1.34
CA VAL A 78 27.68 -15.60 1.89
C VAL A 78 27.03 -14.60 0.94
N ILE A 79 27.30 -14.68 -0.36
CA ILE A 79 26.67 -13.80 -1.35
C ILE A 79 25.15 -13.98 -1.35
N VAL A 80 24.66 -15.22 -1.43
CA VAL A 80 23.22 -15.51 -1.41
C VAL A 80 22.58 -14.99 -0.13
N GLN A 81 23.21 -15.19 1.03
CA GLN A 81 22.73 -14.67 2.30
C GLN A 81 22.62 -13.15 2.29
N ARG A 82 23.62 -12.44 1.76
CA ARG A 82 23.62 -10.97 1.67
C ARG A 82 22.52 -10.45 0.75
N ILE A 83 22.32 -11.10 -0.39
CA ILE A 83 21.23 -10.78 -1.32
C ILE A 83 19.88 -11.00 -0.62
N ALA A 84 19.68 -12.12 0.06
CA ALA A 84 18.44 -12.42 0.76
C ALA A 84 18.13 -11.38 1.85
N ILE A 85 19.13 -10.96 2.63
CA ILE A 85 18.99 -9.88 3.61
C ILE A 85 18.60 -8.58 2.92
N PHE A 86 19.27 -8.20 1.84
CA PHE A 86 19.00 -6.97 1.11
C PHE A 86 17.57 -6.94 0.54
N VAL A 87 17.13 -8.04 -0.09
CA VAL A 87 15.75 -8.19 -0.59
C VAL A 87 14.74 -8.09 0.55
N THR A 88 15.03 -8.71 1.70
CA THR A 88 14.15 -8.65 2.87
C THR A 88 14.04 -7.21 3.41
N VAL A 89 15.16 -6.49 3.51
CA VAL A 89 15.18 -5.09 3.94
C VAL A 89 14.36 -4.23 2.97
N ILE A 90 14.54 -4.39 1.66
CA ILE A 90 13.75 -3.65 0.66
C ILE A 90 12.26 -3.95 0.82
N ALA A 91 11.88 -5.22 0.97
CA ALA A 91 10.48 -5.61 1.16
C ALA A 91 9.88 -4.99 2.44
N CYS A 92 10.63 -4.99 3.54
CA CYS A 92 10.20 -4.36 4.79
C CYS A 92 10.04 -2.84 4.64
N VAL A 93 10.97 -2.17 3.96
CA VAL A 93 10.90 -0.72 3.71
C VAL A 93 9.69 -0.40 2.84
N GLN A 94 9.48 -1.14 1.75
CA GLN A 94 8.29 -0.97 0.90
C GLN A 94 6.99 -1.21 1.67
N GLY A 95 6.94 -2.28 2.48
CA GLY A 95 5.79 -2.58 3.34
C GLY A 95 5.49 -1.44 4.32
N PHE A 96 6.52 -0.85 4.93
CA PHE A 96 6.38 0.30 5.82
C PHE A 96 5.77 1.52 5.12
N PHE A 97 6.20 1.82 3.89
CA PHE A 97 5.62 2.93 3.10
C PHE A 97 4.19 2.68 2.63
N MET A 98 3.71 1.43 2.62
CA MET A 98 2.32 1.10 2.30
C MET A 98 1.37 1.21 3.50
N LEU A 99 1.88 1.34 4.73
CA LEU A 99 1.05 1.47 5.94
C LEU A 99 0.04 2.64 5.88
N PRO A 100 0.36 3.84 5.37
CA PRO A 100 -0.62 4.93 5.27
C PRO A 100 -1.80 4.60 4.35
N MET A 101 -1.60 3.78 3.31
CA MET A 101 -2.69 3.32 2.45
C MET A 101 -3.65 2.40 3.22
N LEU A 102 -3.13 1.58 4.13
CA LEU A 102 -3.96 0.77 5.02
C LEU A 102 -4.81 1.63 5.96
N SER A 103 -4.31 2.79 6.41
CA SER A 103 -5.11 3.74 7.19
C SER A 103 -6.34 4.21 6.39
N GLY A 104 -6.14 4.58 5.13
CA GLY A 104 -7.25 5.02 4.27
C GLY A 104 -8.28 3.93 4.00
N VAL A 105 -7.84 2.69 3.79
CA VAL A 105 -8.73 1.53 3.67
C VAL A 105 -9.49 1.31 4.98
N TYR A 106 -8.81 1.38 6.12
CA TYR A 106 -9.42 1.21 7.43
C TYR A 106 -10.46 2.29 7.72
N GLU A 107 -10.15 3.56 7.49
CA GLU A 107 -11.08 4.69 7.66
C GLU A 107 -12.32 4.52 6.76
N SER A 108 -12.12 4.18 5.49
CA SER A 108 -13.22 3.94 4.54
C SER A 108 -14.15 2.81 5.01
N ILE A 109 -13.58 1.70 5.52
CA ILE A 109 -14.36 0.56 6.00
C ILE A 109 -15.05 0.90 7.33
N ARG A 110 -14.34 1.56 8.25
CA ARG A 110 -14.89 2.00 9.54
C ARG A 110 -16.11 2.87 9.31
N GLU A 111 -16.04 3.84 8.41
CA GLU A 111 -17.15 4.76 8.17
C GLU A 111 -18.39 4.07 7.57
N ARG A 112 -18.17 3.04 6.74
CA ARG A 112 -19.26 2.24 6.14
C ARG A 112 -20.02 1.39 7.16
N VAL A 113 -19.38 1.05 8.28
CA VAL A 113 -19.91 0.12 9.30
C VAL A 113 -20.37 0.85 10.55
N SER A 114 -19.62 1.88 10.97
CA SER A 114 -19.84 2.65 12.19
C SER A 114 -19.49 4.11 11.90
N PRO A 115 -20.39 4.85 11.23
CA PRO A 115 -20.13 6.23 10.88
C PRO A 115 -19.95 7.11 12.11
N ALA A 116 -19.14 8.16 11.98
CA ALA A 116 -18.89 9.11 13.05
C ALA A 116 -20.08 10.07 13.19
N VAL A 117 -20.92 9.83 14.19
CA VAL A 117 -21.98 10.75 14.59
C VAL A 117 -21.56 11.40 15.91
N ASN A 118 -21.41 12.73 15.89
CA ASN A 118 -21.15 13.50 17.11
C ASN A 118 -22.46 13.81 17.81
N SER A 119 -22.46 13.79 19.15
CA SER A 119 -23.61 14.26 19.92
C SER A 119 -23.73 15.78 19.82
N ILE A 120 -24.96 16.25 19.59
CA ILE A 120 -25.32 17.66 19.67
C ILE A 120 -26.20 17.87 20.90
N SER A 121 -26.02 19.01 21.57
CA SER A 121 -26.90 19.44 22.66
C SER A 121 -28.14 20.10 22.09
N TRP A 122 -29.31 19.59 22.47
CA TRP A 122 -30.61 20.13 22.11
C TRP A 122 -31.27 20.74 23.36
N GLU A 123 -31.99 21.85 23.18
CA GLU A 123 -32.86 22.39 24.24
C GLU A 123 -34.10 21.50 24.39
N GLU A 124 -34.65 21.07 23.26
CA GLU A 124 -35.71 20.08 23.15
C GLU A 124 -35.40 19.17 21.95
N LEU A 125 -35.38 17.86 22.15
CA LEU A 125 -35.19 16.90 21.05
C LEU A 125 -36.56 16.32 20.68
N ASP A 126 -37.03 16.63 19.48
CA ASP A 126 -38.33 16.16 18.99
C ASP A 126 -38.22 14.73 18.41
N GLY A 127 -37.11 14.42 17.74
CA GLY A 127 -36.90 13.10 17.14
C GLY A 127 -35.49 12.86 16.60
N ALA A 128 -35.14 11.58 16.47
CA ALA A 128 -33.85 11.12 15.95
C ALA A 128 -33.99 9.78 15.24
N ALA A 129 -33.34 9.61 14.09
CA ALA A 129 -33.28 8.33 13.38
C ALA A 129 -31.90 8.10 12.75
N ASP A 130 -31.40 6.87 12.89
CA ASP A 130 -30.21 6.43 12.17
C ASP A 130 -30.58 6.07 10.73
N LEU A 131 -29.82 6.61 9.78
CA LEU A 131 -30.01 6.44 8.34
C LEU A 131 -28.91 5.53 7.80
N HIS A 132 -29.21 4.79 6.75
CA HIS A 132 -28.27 3.88 6.09
C HIS A 132 -28.27 4.05 4.57
N GLU A 133 -28.88 5.14 4.08
CA GLU A 133 -29.00 5.43 2.67
C GLU A 133 -27.67 5.90 2.09
N ARG A 134 -27.44 5.56 0.83
CA ARG A 134 -26.19 5.84 0.12
C ARG A 134 -26.50 6.42 -1.24
N ILE A 135 -26.04 7.64 -1.44
CA ILE A 135 -26.17 8.39 -2.68
C ILE A 135 -24.87 8.24 -3.47
N LEU A 136 -24.96 7.84 -4.74
CA LEU A 136 -23.81 7.78 -5.64
C LEU A 136 -23.65 9.14 -6.32
N VAL A 137 -22.45 9.71 -6.27
CA VAL A 137 -22.08 10.94 -6.97
C VAL A 137 -20.78 10.69 -7.71
N GLY A 138 -20.86 10.40 -9.01
CA GLY A 138 -19.71 9.92 -9.78
C GLY A 138 -19.13 8.62 -9.19
N ASP A 139 -17.85 8.66 -8.79
CA ASP A 139 -17.13 7.54 -8.14
C ASP A 139 -17.24 7.55 -6.61
N ASP A 140 -17.79 8.63 -6.04
CA ASP A 140 -17.93 8.82 -4.61
C ASP A 140 -19.31 8.39 -4.11
N ILE A 141 -19.36 8.00 -2.84
CA ILE A 141 -20.59 7.67 -2.12
C ILE A 141 -20.78 8.71 -1.02
N VAL A 142 -21.97 9.27 -0.94
CA VAL A 142 -22.43 10.04 0.22
C VAL A 142 -23.41 9.18 1.01
N GLN A 143 -22.99 8.79 2.22
CA GLN A 143 -23.79 8.04 3.17
C GLN A 143 -24.53 8.99 4.11
N LEU A 144 -25.84 8.82 4.20
CA LEU A 144 -26.67 9.47 5.21
C LEU A 144 -26.60 8.62 6.47
N ASN A 145 -26.14 9.19 7.58
CA ASN A 145 -25.83 8.42 8.79
C ASN A 145 -26.91 8.54 9.86
N ARG A 146 -27.39 9.76 10.10
CA ARG A 146 -28.36 10.05 11.14
C ARG A 146 -29.01 11.39 10.88
N ILE A 147 -30.26 11.52 11.27
CA ILE A 147 -30.98 12.80 11.34
C ILE A 147 -31.51 12.99 12.75
N GLU A 148 -31.36 14.21 13.28
CA GLU A 148 -31.94 14.64 14.55
C GLU A 148 -32.62 15.98 14.32
N TYR A 149 -33.75 16.22 14.98
CA TYR A 149 -34.41 17.51 14.91
C TYR A 149 -35.03 17.88 16.25
N GLY A 150 -35.07 19.18 16.50
CA GLY A 150 -35.38 19.72 17.81
C GLY A 150 -35.28 21.24 17.85
N VAL A 151 -35.40 21.78 19.07
CA VAL A 151 -35.15 23.19 19.36
C VAL A 151 -33.70 23.35 19.81
N ARG A 152 -32.99 24.29 19.18
CA ARG A 152 -31.63 24.66 19.55
C ARG A 152 -31.39 26.13 19.23
N GLU A 153 -30.83 26.86 20.17
CA GLU A 153 -30.64 28.32 20.08
C GLU A 153 -31.99 29.06 19.90
N GLY A 154 -33.07 28.51 20.47
CA GLY A 154 -34.43 29.06 20.37
C GLY A 154 -35.15 28.83 19.04
N GLU A 155 -34.52 28.18 18.06
CA GLU A 155 -35.11 27.87 16.76
C GLU A 155 -35.28 26.36 16.56
N ARG A 156 -36.37 25.96 15.89
CA ARG A 156 -36.61 24.55 15.53
C ARG A 156 -35.86 24.25 14.24
N GLN A 157 -35.01 23.23 14.27
CA GLN A 157 -34.14 22.88 13.14
C GLN A 157 -33.85 21.38 13.09
N ALA A 158 -33.58 20.87 11.90
CA ALA A 158 -33.06 19.53 11.66
C ALA A 158 -31.56 19.57 11.37
N VAL A 159 -30.83 18.59 11.89
CA VAL A 159 -29.43 18.32 11.60
C VAL A 159 -29.29 16.94 11.00
N LEU A 160 -28.64 16.86 9.85
CA LEU A 160 -28.33 15.64 9.11
C LEU A 160 -26.82 15.39 9.14
N TRP A 161 -26.40 14.25 9.66
CA TRP A 161 -25.01 13.79 9.62
C TRP A 161 -24.78 12.97 8.36
N VAL A 162 -23.75 13.33 7.62
CA VAL A 162 -23.38 12.67 6.37
C VAL A 162 -21.89 12.38 6.34
N SER A 163 -21.54 11.30 5.66
CA SER A 163 -20.15 10.96 5.37
C SER A 163 -19.99 10.71 3.88
N SER A 164 -18.81 11.01 3.35
CA SER A 164 -18.46 10.80 1.95
C SER A 164 -17.15 10.04 1.85
N TYR A 165 -17.11 9.08 0.93
CA TYR A 165 -15.95 8.23 0.66
C TYR A 165 -16.03 7.64 -0.76
N ASP A 166 -14.90 7.26 -1.35
CA ASP A 166 -14.88 6.62 -2.67
C ASP A 166 -15.55 5.23 -2.62
N ARG A 167 -16.20 4.80 -3.71
CA ARG A 167 -16.82 3.48 -3.87
C ARG A 167 -15.86 2.34 -3.55
N ILE A 168 -14.57 2.49 -3.82
CA ILE A 168 -13.48 1.56 -3.54
C ILE A 168 -12.73 2.02 -2.28
N PRO A 169 -12.70 1.23 -1.19
CA PRO A 169 -12.00 1.59 0.05
C PRO A 169 -10.53 1.99 -0.16
N GLY A 170 -10.12 3.10 0.46
CA GLY A 170 -8.75 3.61 0.40
C GLY A 170 -8.42 4.47 -0.83
N ARG A 171 -9.39 4.73 -1.71
CA ARG A 171 -9.27 5.79 -2.73
C ARG A 171 -9.65 7.15 -2.18
N LYS A 172 -9.22 8.19 -2.90
CA LYS A 172 -9.43 9.58 -2.51
C LYS A 172 -10.83 10.01 -2.90
N VAL A 173 -11.51 10.68 -1.99
CA VAL A 173 -12.83 11.27 -2.19
C VAL A 173 -12.69 12.75 -2.54
N TYR A 174 -13.66 13.34 -3.24
CA TYR A 174 -13.69 14.78 -3.45
C TYR A 174 -13.90 15.54 -2.14
N GLU A 175 -12.89 16.34 -1.76
CA GLU A 175 -12.80 17.02 -0.46
C GLU A 175 -14.03 17.87 -0.10
N ARG A 176 -14.67 18.48 -1.10
CA ARG A 176 -15.79 19.41 -0.91
C ARG A 176 -17.13 18.81 -1.31
N LEU A 177 -17.24 17.50 -1.45
CA LEU A 177 -18.47 16.86 -1.93
C LEU A 177 -19.68 17.18 -1.03
N ILE A 178 -19.56 16.90 0.26
CA ILE A 178 -20.59 17.18 1.28
C ILE A 178 -20.94 18.66 1.29
N GLU A 179 -19.92 19.52 1.27
CA GLU A 179 -20.07 20.96 1.26
C GLU A 179 -20.85 21.50 0.05
N THR A 180 -20.83 20.80 -1.09
CA THR A 180 -21.60 21.18 -2.28
C THR A 180 -23.05 20.74 -2.24
N MET A 181 -23.42 19.85 -1.32
CA MET A 181 -24.79 19.39 -1.13
C MET A 181 -25.59 20.33 -0.24
N LEU A 182 -26.91 20.30 -0.40
CA LEU A 182 -27.83 21.20 0.28
C LEU A 182 -28.89 20.41 1.03
N LEU A 183 -29.14 20.76 2.28
CA LEU A 183 -30.31 20.30 3.01
C LEU A 183 -31.40 21.37 2.95
N GLN A 184 -32.57 20.97 2.47
CA GLN A 184 -33.73 21.84 2.27
C GLN A 184 -34.91 21.39 3.13
N SER A 185 -35.68 22.34 3.64
CA SER A 185 -36.95 22.07 4.32
C SER A 185 -38.00 21.59 3.30
N GLU A 186 -39.18 21.20 3.79
CA GLU A 186 -40.33 20.86 2.94
C GLU A 186 -40.71 22.02 1.97
N ARG A 187 -40.42 23.26 2.35
CA ARG A 187 -40.63 24.48 1.54
C ARG A 187 -39.51 24.78 0.54
N GLY A 188 -38.41 24.04 0.57
CA GLY A 188 -37.22 24.31 -0.25
C GLY A 188 -36.26 25.34 0.34
N GLU A 189 -36.41 25.69 1.62
CA GLU A 189 -35.56 26.68 2.30
C GLU A 189 -34.27 26.04 2.83
N THR A 190 -33.17 26.79 2.86
CA THR A 190 -31.88 26.39 3.44
C THR A 190 -31.52 27.27 4.63
N MET A 191 -30.65 26.80 5.53
CA MET A 191 -30.25 27.53 6.75
C MET A 191 -29.68 28.91 6.46
N TYR A 192 -28.80 29.02 5.47
CA TYR A 192 -28.29 30.30 5.00
C TYR A 192 -28.90 30.60 3.63
N GLY A 193 -29.35 31.84 3.43
CA GLY A 193 -29.93 32.29 2.17
C GLY A 193 -28.93 32.24 1.01
N GLU A 194 -29.44 32.34 -0.22
CA GLU A 194 -28.68 32.22 -1.49
C GLU A 194 -27.43 33.12 -1.58
N ASP A 195 -27.40 34.24 -0.84
CA ASP A 195 -26.31 35.22 -0.80
C ASP A 195 -25.12 34.86 0.11
N SER A 196 -25.18 33.74 0.87
CA SER A 196 -24.06 33.35 1.73
C SER A 196 -22.93 32.71 0.92
N ILE A 197 -21.79 33.40 0.82
CA ILE A 197 -20.54 32.96 0.16
C ILE A 197 -19.97 31.64 0.74
N ARG A 198 -20.54 31.11 1.82
CA ARG A 198 -20.19 29.84 2.46
C ARG A 198 -21.41 28.93 2.53
N TYR A 199 -21.18 27.66 2.20
CA TYR A 199 -22.09 26.50 2.19
C TYR A 199 -23.43 26.72 2.89
N SER A 200 -24.53 26.68 2.13
CA SER A 200 -25.84 27.17 2.59
C SER A 200 -26.53 26.30 3.65
N SER A 201 -26.01 25.10 3.91
CA SER A 201 -26.51 24.21 4.99
C SER A 201 -25.40 23.45 5.73
N CYS A 202 -24.20 23.31 5.16
CA CYS A 202 -23.09 22.60 5.80
C CYS A 202 -22.46 23.46 6.91
N TRP A 203 -22.73 23.11 8.17
CA TRP A 203 -22.22 23.84 9.34
C TRP A 203 -20.76 23.51 9.65
N GLY A 204 -20.32 22.30 9.32
CA GLY A 204 -18.94 21.87 9.49
C GLY A 204 -18.67 20.55 8.79
N SER A 205 -17.51 20.46 8.15
CA SER A 205 -16.95 19.26 7.55
C SER A 205 -15.57 19.00 8.16
N SER A 206 -15.22 17.75 8.36
CA SER A 206 -13.87 17.33 8.73
C SER A 206 -13.62 15.94 8.19
N GLY A 207 -12.37 15.67 7.81
CA GLY A 207 -12.05 14.40 7.18
C GLY A 207 -10.57 14.21 6.94
N SER A 208 -10.27 13.04 6.40
CA SER A 208 -8.99 12.71 5.81
C SER A 208 -9.11 12.75 4.28
N LEU A 209 -8.04 12.39 3.59
CA LEU A 209 -8.04 12.24 2.13
C LEU A 209 -9.02 11.17 1.61
N TYR A 210 -9.48 10.26 2.48
CA TYR A 210 -10.24 9.07 2.13
C TYR A 210 -11.70 9.12 2.57
N VAL A 211 -11.98 9.89 3.63
CA VAL A 211 -13.31 10.02 4.21
C VAL A 211 -13.50 11.45 4.69
N HIS A 212 -14.60 12.09 4.29
CA HIS A 212 -15.07 13.32 4.92
C HIS A 212 -16.39 13.07 5.63
N SER A 213 -16.54 13.63 6.81
CA SER A 213 -17.79 13.65 7.58
C SER A 213 -18.21 15.10 7.76
N GLY A 214 -19.52 15.35 7.78
CA GLY A 214 -20.03 16.68 8.01
C GLY A 214 -21.47 16.65 8.47
N GLN A 215 -21.97 17.82 8.84
CA GLN A 215 -23.36 17.98 9.23
C GLN A 215 -24.02 19.13 8.46
N HIS A 216 -25.24 18.88 8.01
CA HIS A 216 -26.10 19.88 7.39
C HIS A 216 -27.22 20.25 8.34
N THR A 217 -27.49 21.55 8.44
CA THR A 217 -28.57 22.08 9.26
C THR A 217 -29.61 22.75 8.37
N VAL A 218 -30.88 22.66 8.76
CA VAL A 218 -31.98 23.36 8.09
C VAL A 218 -33.05 23.78 9.11
N PRO A 219 -33.61 25.00 9.03
CA PRO A 219 -34.71 25.41 9.88
C PRO A 219 -35.99 24.65 9.52
N LEU A 220 -36.82 24.41 10.53
CA LEU A 220 -38.12 23.75 10.40
C LEU A 220 -39.24 24.65 10.92
N GLU A 221 -40.39 24.62 10.26
CA GLU A 221 -41.63 25.19 10.78
C GLU A 221 -42.57 24.10 11.32
N VAL A 222 -43.58 24.55 12.07
CA VAL A 222 -44.62 23.66 12.59
C VAL A 222 -45.40 23.06 11.43
N GLY A 223 -45.29 21.74 11.28
CA GLY A 223 -45.97 20.98 10.22
C GLY A 223 -45.04 20.39 9.18
N ASP A 224 -43.75 20.74 9.18
CA ASP A 224 -42.76 20.10 8.31
C ASP A 224 -42.63 18.61 8.67
N THR A 225 -42.78 17.75 7.67
CA THR A 225 -42.76 16.28 7.85
C THR A 225 -41.53 15.62 7.27
N TYR A 226 -40.83 16.30 6.35
CA TYR A 226 -39.63 15.78 5.71
C TYR A 226 -38.65 16.90 5.39
N VAL A 227 -37.40 16.51 5.15
CA VAL A 227 -36.35 17.36 4.58
C VAL A 227 -35.84 16.71 3.30
N THR A 228 -35.29 17.52 2.40
CA THR A 228 -34.74 17.04 1.13
C THR A 228 -33.25 17.34 1.07
N PHE A 229 -32.45 16.31 0.87
CA PHE A 229 -31.01 16.45 0.66
C PHE A 229 -30.71 16.42 -0.84
N VAL A 230 -30.09 17.49 -1.34
CA VAL A 230 -29.98 17.82 -2.76
C VAL A 230 -28.53 17.96 -3.18
N TYR A 231 -28.17 17.30 -4.27
CA TYR A 231 -26.98 17.56 -5.05
C TYR A 231 -27.41 18.16 -6.39
N ASP A 232 -26.89 19.33 -6.77
CA ASP A 232 -27.17 19.96 -8.07
C ASP A 232 -25.88 20.61 -8.61
N ARG A 233 -25.04 19.80 -9.27
CA ARG A 233 -23.75 20.21 -9.82
C ARG A 233 -23.40 19.39 -11.05
N PHE A 234 -22.56 19.95 -11.93
CA PHE A 234 -22.05 19.28 -13.14
C PHE A 234 -23.13 18.69 -14.07
N GLY A 235 -24.34 19.24 -14.04
CA GLY A 235 -25.48 18.75 -14.83
C GLY A 235 -26.15 17.51 -14.26
N GLU A 236 -25.74 17.06 -13.07
CA GLU A 236 -26.38 15.99 -12.32
C GLU A 236 -27.15 16.59 -11.14
N ARG A 237 -28.42 16.19 -11.02
CA ARG A 237 -29.30 16.57 -9.92
C ARG A 237 -29.85 15.33 -9.24
N ILE A 238 -29.56 15.19 -7.95
CA ILE A 238 -30.00 14.07 -7.12
C ILE A 238 -30.71 14.65 -5.90
N GLU A 239 -31.90 14.14 -5.62
CA GLU A 239 -32.72 14.56 -4.49
C GLU A 239 -33.06 13.32 -3.66
N THR A 240 -32.80 13.39 -2.36
CA THR A 240 -33.11 12.33 -1.40
C THR A 240 -34.01 12.90 -0.32
N ARG A 241 -35.26 12.42 -0.28
CA ARG A 241 -36.24 12.83 0.72
C ARG A 241 -36.06 11.99 1.99
N ILE A 242 -35.96 12.66 3.12
CA ILE A 242 -35.74 12.07 4.44
C ILE A 242 -36.92 12.46 5.32
N GLU A 243 -37.72 11.48 5.75
CA GLU A 243 -38.84 11.71 6.67
C GLU A 243 -38.32 12.07 8.07
N LEU A 244 -38.97 13.01 8.73
CA LEU A 244 -38.68 13.38 10.11
C LEU A 244 -39.35 12.38 11.07
N PRO A 245 -38.58 11.64 11.89
CA PRO A 245 -39.12 10.57 12.74
C PRO A 245 -39.83 11.10 13.98
N GLU A 246 -41.07 10.67 14.25
CA GLU A 246 -41.74 11.02 15.51
C GLU A 246 -41.08 10.32 16.72
N GLY A 247 -40.43 11.09 17.59
CA GLY A 247 -39.81 10.61 18.83
C GLY A 247 -38.45 9.92 18.64
N GLY A 248 -37.56 10.08 19.62
CA GLY A 248 -36.23 9.47 19.63
C GLY A 248 -35.51 9.65 20.97
N THR A 249 -34.54 8.77 21.27
CA THR A 249 -33.65 8.91 22.43
C THR A 249 -32.28 9.41 21.99
N GLN A 250 -31.75 10.42 22.70
CA GLN A 250 -30.38 10.89 22.54
C GLN A 250 -29.40 9.77 22.95
N PRO A 251 -28.27 9.57 22.25
CA PRO A 251 -27.29 8.55 22.59
C PRO A 251 -26.49 8.92 23.86
#